data_AF-A0A9W3CHL6-F1
#
_entry.id   AF-A0A9W3CHL6-F1
#
_cell.length_a   1.000
_cell.length_b   1.000
_cell.length_c   1.000
_cell.angle_alpha   90.00
_cell.angle_beta   90.00
_cell.angle_gamma   90.00
#
_symmetry.space_group_name_H-M   'P 1'
#
loop_
_entity.id
_entity.type
_entity.pdbx_description
1 polymer ?
#
loop_
_entity_poly.entity_id
_entity_poly.type
_entity_poly.pdbx_seq_one_letter_code
_entity_poly.pdbx_strand_id
1 'polypeptide(L)'
;MDMIKCNTDGSWNKETGNSGVGWISRDQRGQLLWAEARKVQNMGSPIEVEAEALKWAIDTMYAFQYKQVCFESDSQVLIQMLRGEEPVWLTIQPIIQDIQKRLQQSSGYEVMYQQRGGNMAADRIAKETSSFENNVPRLYSIVPSWLNSFVEVDKPFVR
;
A
#
# COMPACT_ATOMS: atom_id res chain seq x y z
N MET A 1 -15.11 3.86 -16.91
CA MET A 1 -14.80 2.92 -15.82
C MET A 1 -14.31 3.75 -14.67
N ASP A 2 -14.84 3.50 -13.49
CA ASP A 2 -14.52 4.29 -12.32
C ASP A 2 -13.14 3.87 -11.80
N MET A 3 -12.30 4.84 -11.48
CA MET A 3 -10.94 4.62 -10.97
C MET A 3 -11.02 4.12 -9.54
N ILE A 4 -10.38 2.99 -9.23
CA ILE A 4 -10.23 2.51 -7.86
C ILE A 4 -9.07 3.24 -7.21
N LYS A 5 -9.24 3.71 -5.98
CA LYS A 5 -8.11 4.22 -5.20
C LYS A 5 -7.59 3.15 -4.26
N CYS A 6 -6.28 2.93 -4.26
CA CYS A 6 -5.62 1.93 -3.44
C CYS A 6 -4.48 2.56 -2.64
N ASN A 7 -4.72 2.77 -1.36
CA ASN A 7 -3.76 3.37 -0.43
C ASN A 7 -2.87 2.28 0.17
N THR A 8 -1.58 2.52 0.27
CA THR A 8 -0.57 1.56 0.72
C THR A 8 0.34 2.17 1.77
N ASP A 9 0.79 1.36 2.73
CA ASP A 9 1.67 1.82 3.81
C ASP A 9 2.51 0.68 4.38
N GLY A 10 3.71 1.03 4.87
CA GLY A 10 4.66 0.12 5.51
C GLY A 10 4.92 0.44 6.98
N SER A 11 4.73 -0.55 7.86
CA SER A 11 5.14 -0.46 9.26
C SER A 11 6.47 -1.18 9.46
N TRP A 12 7.50 -0.49 9.95
CA TRP A 12 8.80 -1.06 10.24
C TRP A 12 9.26 -0.73 11.66
N ASN A 13 9.65 -1.74 12.43
CA ASN A 13 10.20 -1.58 13.77
C ASN A 13 11.63 -2.13 13.83
N LYS A 14 12.62 -1.23 13.91
CA LYS A 14 14.05 -1.57 13.96
C LYS A 14 14.45 -2.45 15.15
N GLU A 15 13.84 -2.22 16.31
CA GLU A 15 14.24 -2.84 17.58
C GLU A 15 13.80 -4.31 17.65
N THR A 16 12.60 -4.59 17.13
CA THR A 16 12.02 -5.94 17.13
C THR A 16 12.25 -6.69 15.81
N GLY A 17 12.66 -5.97 14.75
CA GLY A 17 12.69 -6.50 13.38
C GLY A 17 11.31 -6.75 12.77
N ASN A 18 10.22 -6.45 13.49
CA ASN A 18 8.87 -6.65 13.00
C ASN A 18 8.56 -5.67 11.88
N SER A 19 8.03 -6.21 10.78
CA SER A 19 7.62 -5.43 9.63
C SER A 19 6.26 -5.89 9.12
N GLY A 20 5.50 -4.94 8.58
CA GLY A 20 4.14 -5.16 8.14
C GLY A 20 3.81 -4.29 6.97
N VAL A 21 3.05 -4.83 6.03
CA VAL A 21 2.48 -4.08 4.92
C VAL A 21 0.97 -4.03 5.07
N GLY A 22 0.39 -2.90 4.71
CA GLY A 22 -1.04 -2.68 4.70
C GLY A 22 -1.47 -1.95 3.45
N TRP A 23 -2.61 -2.36 2.88
CA TRP A 23 -3.25 -1.59 1.83
C TRP A 23 -4.78 -1.64 1.92
N ILE A 24 -5.42 -0.63 1.36
CA ILE A 24 -6.88 -0.51 1.28
C ILE A 24 -7.29 0.05 -0.08
N SER A 25 -8.18 -0.67 -0.76
CA SER A 25 -8.80 -0.28 -2.02
C SER A 25 -10.25 0.17 -1.81
N ARG A 26 -10.62 1.26 -2.47
CA ARG A 26 -11.91 1.92 -2.35
C ARG A 26 -12.47 2.31 -3.70
N ASP A 27 -13.79 2.29 -3.81
CA ASP A 27 -14.49 2.87 -4.94
C ASP A 27 -14.53 4.41 -4.85
N GLN A 28 -15.05 5.04 -5.90
CA GLN A 28 -15.25 6.51 -5.98
C GLN A 28 -16.13 7.12 -4.88
N ARG A 29 -16.87 6.31 -4.13
CA ARG A 29 -17.70 6.74 -3.00
C ARG A 29 -16.95 6.62 -1.67
N GLY A 30 -15.69 6.18 -1.71
CA GLY A 30 -14.90 5.88 -0.52
C GLY A 30 -15.31 4.60 0.18
N GLN A 31 -16.12 3.74 -0.47
CA GLN A 31 -16.52 2.47 0.11
C GLN A 31 -15.39 1.44 -0.08
N LEU A 32 -15.11 0.68 0.97
CA LEU A 32 -14.13 -0.41 0.94
C LEU A 32 -14.52 -1.42 -0.14
N LEU A 33 -13.56 -1.77 -0.99
CA LEU A 33 -13.62 -2.96 -1.84
C LEU A 33 -12.84 -4.10 -1.19
N TRP A 34 -11.57 -3.83 -0.89
CA TRP A 34 -10.66 -4.79 -0.26
C TRP A 34 -9.65 -4.06 0.63
N ALA A 35 -9.26 -4.68 1.73
CA ALA A 35 -8.11 -4.27 2.52
C ALA A 35 -7.32 -5.51 2.93
N GLU A 36 -6.00 -5.40 3.03
CA GLU A 36 -5.17 -6.52 3.44
C GLU A 36 -4.04 -6.07 4.36
N ALA A 37 -3.83 -6.83 5.44
CA ALA A 37 -2.67 -6.71 6.30
C ALA A 37 -1.81 -7.98 6.18
N ARG A 38 -0.50 -7.80 6.02
CA ARG A 38 0.44 -8.93 5.94
C ARG A 38 1.72 -8.62 6.71
N LYS A 39 2.12 -9.54 7.60
CA LYS A 39 3.47 -9.54 8.18
C LYS A 39 4.50 -9.84 7.09
N VAL A 40 5.57 -9.07 7.08
CA VAL A 40 6.73 -9.29 6.22
C VAL A 40 7.99 -9.39 7.09
N GLN A 41 8.97 -10.14 6.62
CA GLN A 41 10.22 -10.40 7.36
C GLN A 41 11.41 -9.93 6.53
N ASN A 42 12.56 -9.77 7.18
CA ASN A 42 13.84 -9.45 6.55
C ASN A 42 13.87 -8.10 5.82
N MET A 43 13.08 -7.13 6.28
CA MET A 43 13.09 -5.77 5.75
C MET A 43 14.18 -4.95 6.44
N GLY A 44 15.11 -4.41 5.67
CA GLY A 44 16.28 -3.68 6.16
C GLY A 44 16.03 -2.20 6.42
N SER A 45 14.92 -1.63 5.92
CA SER A 45 14.64 -0.19 6.06
C SER A 45 13.14 0.14 5.91
N PRO A 46 12.70 1.31 6.43
CA PRO A 46 11.33 1.78 6.22
C PRO A 46 10.93 1.86 4.73
N ILE A 47 11.82 2.39 3.88
CA ILE A 47 11.55 2.54 2.45
C ILE A 47 11.37 1.20 1.73
N GLU A 48 12.03 0.14 2.19
CA GLU A 48 11.86 -1.21 1.66
C GLU A 48 10.48 -1.78 2.01
N VAL A 49 9.96 -1.51 3.22
CA VAL A 49 8.60 -1.91 3.60
C VAL A 49 7.54 -1.13 2.83
N GLU A 50 7.75 0.18 2.63
CA GLU A 50 6.86 1.00 1.79
C GLU A 50 6.80 0.47 0.35
N ALA A 51 7.96 0.14 -0.23
CA ALA A 51 8.04 -0.40 -1.57
C ALA A 51 7.37 -1.78 -1.67
N GLU A 52 7.57 -2.67 -0.68
CA GLU A 52 6.90 -3.96 -0.64
C GLU A 52 5.38 -3.81 -0.47
N ALA A 53 4.91 -2.85 0.33
CA ALA A 53 3.48 -2.57 0.49
C ALA A 53 2.83 -2.16 -0.84
N LEU A 54 3.49 -1.25 -1.57
CA LEU A 54 3.04 -0.83 -2.90
C LEU A 54 3.06 -2.00 -3.89
N LYS A 55 4.17 -2.73 -3.98
CA LYS A 55 4.30 -3.90 -4.87
C LYS A 55 3.20 -4.92 -4.59
N TRP A 56 2.96 -5.25 -3.32
CA TRP A 56 1.94 -6.21 -2.90
C TRP A 56 0.54 -5.76 -3.32
N ALA A 57 0.18 -4.49 -3.09
CA ALA A 57 -1.11 -3.95 -3.51
C ALA A 57 -1.29 -4.02 -5.05
N ILE A 58 -0.27 -3.66 -5.82
CA ILE A 58 -0.33 -3.69 -7.30
C ILE A 58 -0.51 -5.13 -7.79
N ASP A 59 0.29 -6.07 -7.29
CA ASP A 59 0.19 -7.49 -7.66
C ASP A 59 -1.20 -8.06 -7.32
N THR A 60 -1.76 -7.73 -6.15
CA THR A 60 -3.09 -8.19 -5.74
C THR A 60 -4.19 -7.59 -6.61
N MET A 61 -4.17 -6.29 -6.89
CA MET A 61 -5.16 -5.65 -7.78
C MET A 61 -5.10 -6.24 -9.19
N TYR A 62 -3.89 -6.55 -9.67
CA TYR A 62 -3.69 -7.20 -10.96
C TYR A 62 -4.27 -8.62 -10.96
N ALA A 63 -4.03 -9.39 -9.90
CA ALA A 63 -4.61 -10.73 -9.74
C ALA A 63 -6.15 -10.69 -9.69
N PHE A 64 -6.73 -9.68 -9.04
CA PHE A 64 -8.18 -9.43 -9.00
C PHE A 64 -8.76 -8.87 -10.31
N GLN A 65 -7.94 -8.71 -11.35
CA GLN A 65 -8.34 -8.24 -12.68
C GLN A 65 -8.88 -6.80 -12.72
N TYR A 66 -8.56 -5.98 -11.72
CA TYR A 66 -8.85 -4.54 -11.79
C TYR A 66 -7.98 -3.90 -12.88
N LYS A 67 -8.60 -3.04 -13.70
CA LYS A 67 -7.93 -2.42 -14.86
C LYS A 67 -7.54 -0.96 -14.64
N GLN A 68 -8.34 -0.23 -13.86
CA GLN A 68 -8.15 1.18 -13.55
C GLN A 68 -7.93 1.34 -12.05
N VAL A 69 -6.68 1.56 -11.63
CA VAL A 69 -6.32 1.70 -10.22
C VAL A 69 -5.30 2.81 -10.05
N CYS A 70 -5.61 3.75 -9.16
CA CYS A 70 -4.70 4.76 -8.67
C CYS A 70 -4.15 4.30 -7.31
N PHE A 71 -2.85 4.02 -7.25
CA PHE A 71 -2.14 3.66 -6.04
C PHE A 71 -1.59 4.91 -5.36
N GLU A 72 -1.78 5.01 -4.05
CA GLU A 72 -1.41 6.17 -3.24
C GLU A 72 -0.51 5.72 -2.09
N SER A 73 0.66 6.34 -1.96
CA SER A 73 1.58 6.13 -0.83
C SER A 73 1.94 7.48 -0.19
N ASP A 74 2.14 7.50 1.12
CA ASP A 74 2.62 8.67 1.85
C ASP A 74 4.15 8.83 1.83
N SER A 75 4.86 7.90 1.17
CA SER A 75 6.32 7.91 1.05
C SER A 75 6.74 8.73 -0.17
N GLN A 76 6.97 10.04 0.05
CA GLN A 76 7.40 10.94 -1.02
C GLN A 76 8.69 10.46 -1.72
N VAL A 77 9.64 9.92 -0.95
CA VAL A 77 10.90 9.40 -1.49
C VAL A 77 10.68 8.19 -2.40
N LEU A 78 9.74 7.28 -2.06
CA LEU A 78 9.37 6.15 -2.92
C LEU A 78 8.80 6.65 -4.26
N ILE A 79 7.89 7.62 -4.20
CA ILE A 79 7.27 8.21 -5.39
C ILE A 79 8.31 8.89 -6.28
N GLN A 80 9.24 9.65 -5.69
CA GLN A 80 10.34 10.28 -6.43
C GLN A 80 11.27 9.25 -7.08
N MET A 81 11.60 8.15 -6.39
CA MET A 81 12.38 7.04 -6.95
C MET A 81 11.66 6.39 -8.14
N LEU A 82 10.35 6.14 -8.05
CA LEU A 82 9.56 5.58 -9.13
C LEU A 82 9.50 6.48 -10.37
N ARG A 83 9.52 7.80 -10.16
CA ARG A 83 9.52 8.83 -11.22
C ARG A 83 10.91 9.10 -11.81
N GLY A 84 11.97 8.54 -11.23
CA GLY A 84 13.35 8.84 -11.62
C GLY A 84 13.82 10.23 -11.18
N GLU A 85 13.13 10.84 -10.22
CA GLU A 85 13.48 12.13 -9.62
C GLU A 85 14.50 11.96 -8.48
N GLU A 86 14.60 10.77 -7.90
CA GLU A 86 15.54 10.38 -6.84
C GLU A 86 16.29 9.09 -7.23
N PRO A 87 17.61 8.96 -6.95
CA PRO A 87 18.34 7.73 -7.19
C PRO A 87 17.79 6.55 -6.41
N VAL A 88 17.55 5.43 -7.10
CA VAL A 88 17.09 4.19 -6.47
C VAL A 88 18.22 3.54 -5.68
N TRP A 89 17.97 3.20 -4.41
CA TRP A 89 18.96 2.50 -3.59
C TRP A 89 19.10 1.04 -4.05
N LEU A 90 20.33 0.52 -4.05
CA LEU A 90 20.62 -0.83 -4.52
C LEU A 90 19.81 -1.92 -3.80
N THR A 91 19.51 -1.72 -2.51
CA THR A 91 18.76 -2.68 -1.69
C THR A 91 17.29 -2.82 -2.11
N ILE A 92 16.67 -1.74 -2.60
CA ILE A 92 15.26 -1.73 -3.01
C ILE A 92 15.07 -1.84 -4.52
N GLN A 93 16.17 -1.79 -5.29
CA GLN A 93 16.14 -1.81 -6.75
C GLN A 93 15.32 -2.97 -7.34
N PRO A 94 15.40 -4.22 -6.83
CA PRO A 94 14.57 -5.31 -7.34
C PRO A 94 13.06 -5.05 -7.18
N ILE A 95 12.65 -4.51 -6.03
CA ILE A 95 11.25 -4.18 -5.74
C ILE A 95 10.75 -3.07 -6.68
N ILE A 96 11.57 -2.04 -6.88
CA ILE A 96 11.26 -0.94 -7.82
C ILE A 96 11.11 -1.46 -9.25
N GLN A 97 11.99 -2.36 -9.70
CA GLN A 97 11.90 -2.97 -11.03
C GLN A 97 10.62 -3.79 -11.21
N ASP A 98 10.22 -4.56 -10.19
CA ASP A 98 8.96 -5.31 -10.21
C ASP A 98 7.75 -4.39 -10.30
N ILE A 99 7.71 -3.31 -9.51
CA ILE A 99 6.66 -2.29 -9.57
C ILE A 99 6.58 -1.68 -10.97
N GLN A 100 7.72 -1.18 -11.49
CA GLN A 100 7.76 -0.54 -12.81
C GLN A 100 7.31 -1.48 -13.92
N LYS A 101 7.74 -2.74 -13.89
CA LYS A 101 7.30 -3.77 -14.85
C LYS A 101 5.79 -3.96 -14.80
N ARG A 102 5.19 -4.01 -13.62
CA ARG A 102 3.74 -4.21 -13.47
C ARG A 102 2.94 -3.00 -13.95
N LEU A 103 3.41 -1.79 -13.67
CA LEU A 103 2.82 -0.54 -14.18
C LEU A 103 2.89 -0.48 -15.71
N GLN A 104 4.01 -0.86 -16.32
CA GLN A 104 4.14 -0.92 -17.78
C GLN A 104 3.21 -1.95 -18.43
N GLN A 105 2.90 -3.05 -17.74
CA GLN A 105 1.95 -4.07 -18.21
C GLN A 105 0.48 -3.64 -18.08
N SER A 106 0.19 -2.58 -17.31
CA SER A 106 -1.17 -2.19 -16.92
C SER A 106 -1.38 -0.70 -17.17
N SER A 107 -1.83 -0.34 -18.37
CA SER A 107 -1.96 1.07 -18.80
C SER A 107 -2.93 1.92 -17.96
N GLY A 108 -3.79 1.28 -17.16
CA GLY A 108 -4.71 1.97 -16.25
C GLY A 108 -4.22 2.09 -14.82
N TYR A 109 -2.95 1.72 -14.55
CA TYR A 109 -2.36 1.82 -13.23
C TYR A 109 -1.54 3.09 -13.09
N GLU A 110 -1.81 3.86 -12.04
CA GLU A 110 -1.11 5.10 -11.72
C GLU A 110 -0.58 5.03 -10.29
N VAL A 111 0.56 5.66 -10.00
CA VAL A 111 1.09 5.77 -8.64
C VAL A 111 1.33 7.23 -8.31
N MET A 112 0.78 7.67 -7.18
CA MET A 112 0.88 9.06 -6.73
C MET A 112 1.16 9.18 -5.23
N TYR A 113 1.68 10.34 -4.88
CA TYR A 113 1.89 10.73 -3.49
C TYR A 113 0.59 11.19 -2.87
N GLN A 114 0.28 10.70 -1.67
CA GLN A 114 -0.84 11.14 -0.86
C GLN A 114 -0.31 11.69 0.46
N GLN A 115 -0.80 12.87 0.87
CA GLN A 115 -0.44 13.39 2.19
C GLN A 115 -0.96 12.48 3.29
N ARG A 116 -0.17 12.31 4.36
CA ARG A 116 -0.44 11.39 5.49
C ARG A 116 -1.87 11.44 6.03
N GLY A 117 -2.48 12.62 6.07
CA GLY A 117 -3.84 12.81 6.57
C GLY A 117 -4.92 12.03 5.79
N GLY A 118 -4.62 11.58 4.56
CA GLY A 118 -5.51 10.72 3.75
C GLY A 118 -5.02 9.28 3.58
N ASN A 119 -3.97 8.86 4.30
CA ASN A 119 -3.42 7.50 4.26
C ASN A 119 -3.59 6.75 5.60
N MET A 120 -4.43 7.26 6.50
CA MET A 120 -4.49 6.79 7.88
C MET A 120 -5.01 5.35 8.00
N ALA A 121 -5.89 4.93 7.10
CA ALA A 121 -6.39 3.57 7.07
C ALA A 121 -5.28 2.57 6.68
N ALA A 122 -4.48 2.88 5.65
CA ALA A 122 -3.37 2.02 5.24
C ALA A 122 -2.30 1.91 6.34
N ASP A 123 -1.93 3.03 6.97
CA ASP A 123 -1.01 3.06 8.12
C ASP A 123 -1.51 2.20 9.29
N ARG A 124 -2.80 2.32 9.63
CA ARG A 124 -3.39 1.50 10.70
C ARG A 124 -3.34 0.02 10.35
N ILE A 125 -3.65 -0.36 9.10
CA ILE A 125 -3.61 -1.75 8.63
C ILE A 125 -2.18 -2.31 8.72
N ALA A 126 -1.18 -1.55 8.28
CA ALA A 126 0.22 -1.96 8.33
C ALA A 126 0.69 -2.20 9.78
N LYS A 127 0.31 -1.32 10.71
CA LYS A 127 0.63 -1.46 12.15
C LYS A 127 -0.10 -2.61 12.82
N GLU A 128 -1.34 -2.90 12.40
CA GLU A 128 -2.14 -4.00 12.95
C GLU A 128 -1.43 -5.35 12.81
N THR A 129 -0.58 -5.51 11.79
CA THR A 129 0.20 -6.73 11.57
C THR A 129 1.04 -7.12 12.79
N SER A 130 1.50 -6.18 13.61
CA SER A 130 2.28 -6.46 14.82
C SER A 130 1.56 -7.38 15.81
N SER A 131 0.22 -7.36 15.80
CA SER A 131 -0.63 -8.23 16.63
C SER A 131 -0.78 -9.67 16.11
N PHE A 132 -0.32 -9.97 14.90
CA PHE A 132 -0.57 -11.29 14.31
C PHE A 132 0.34 -12.35 14.91
N GLU A 133 -0.19 -13.52 15.25
CA GLU A 133 0.61 -14.63 15.78
C GLU A 133 1.38 -15.38 14.68
N ASN A 134 0.96 -15.25 13.42
CA ASN A 134 1.52 -15.92 12.27
C ASN A 134 1.65 -14.99 11.06
N ASN A 135 2.27 -15.48 9.98
CA ASN A 135 2.52 -14.72 8.76
C ASN A 135 1.39 -14.87 7.71
N VAL A 136 0.22 -15.38 8.09
CA VAL A 136 -0.91 -15.50 7.16
C VAL A 136 -1.51 -14.12 6.91
N PRO A 137 -1.60 -13.68 5.63
CA PRO A 137 -2.24 -12.40 5.32
C PRO A 137 -3.71 -12.40 5.73
N ARG A 138 -4.21 -11.25 6.18
CA ARG A 138 -5.62 -11.05 6.53
C ARG A 138 -6.27 -10.12 5.51
N LEU A 139 -7.12 -10.69 4.66
CA LEU A 139 -7.92 -9.97 3.66
C LEU A 139 -9.32 -9.66 4.18
N TYR A 140 -9.78 -8.44 3.98
CA TYR A 140 -11.07 -7.93 4.42
C TYR A 140 -11.85 -7.40 3.22
N SER A 141 -13.10 -7.83 3.06
CA SER A 141 -14.09 -7.26 2.12
C SER A 141 -15.14 -6.40 2.82
N ILE A 142 -15.07 -6.31 4.15
CA ILE A 142 -15.95 -5.52 5.01
C ILE A 142 -15.05 -4.78 5.99
N VAL A 143 -15.36 -3.50 6.26
CA VAL A 143 -14.58 -2.65 7.17
C VAL A 143 -14.65 -3.22 8.59
N PRO A 144 -13.54 -3.72 9.16
CA PRO A 144 -13.55 -4.15 10.55
C PRO A 144 -13.69 -2.95 11.48
N SER A 145 -14.26 -3.17 12.67
CA SER A 145 -14.58 -2.08 13.61
C SER A 145 -13.38 -1.22 14.00
N TRP A 146 -12.19 -1.82 14.13
CA TRP A 146 -10.93 -1.13 14.45
C TRP A 146 -10.41 -0.22 13.32
N LEU A 147 -10.91 -0.39 12.09
CA LEU A 147 -10.49 0.38 10.92
C LEU A 147 -11.47 1.50 10.56
N ASN A 148 -12.72 1.42 11.04
CA ASN A 148 -13.82 2.27 10.61
C ASN A 148 -13.54 3.78 10.76
N SER A 149 -13.00 4.20 11.91
CA SER A 149 -12.70 5.62 12.15
C SER A 149 -11.66 6.16 11.17
N PHE A 150 -10.67 5.35 10.78
CA PHE A 150 -9.62 5.75 9.85
C PHE A 150 -10.14 5.83 8.41
N VAL A 151 -11.01 4.91 8.01
CA VAL A 151 -11.65 4.92 6.69
C VAL A 151 -12.52 6.16 6.51
N GLU A 152 -13.30 6.54 7.53
CA GLU A 152 -14.14 7.74 7.46
C GLU A 152 -13.31 9.04 7.45
N VAL A 153 -12.16 9.06 8.14
CA VAL A 153 -11.21 10.19 8.07
C VAL A 153 -10.61 10.34 6.67
N ASP A 154 -10.24 9.24 6.03
CA ASP A 154 -9.62 9.25 4.69
C ASP A 154 -10.64 9.50 3.56
N LYS A 155 -11.93 9.26 3.79
CA LYS A 155 -13.01 9.30 2.79
C LYS A 155 -13.06 10.60 1.95
N PRO A 156 -12.83 11.81 2.50
CA PRO A 156 -12.81 13.04 1.70
C PRO A 156 -11.69 13.08 0.65
N PHE A 157 -10.61 12.31 0.84
CA PHE A 157 -9.46 12.23 -0.07
C PHE A 157 -9.65 11.19 -1.19
N VAL A 158 -10.75 10.42 -1.17
CA VAL A 158 -10.99 9.38 -2.17
C VAL A 158 -11.49 9.95 -3.52
N ARG A 159 -11.86 11.23 -3.56
CA ARG A 159 -12.30 11.92 -4.77
C ARG A 159 -11.19 12.17 -5.78
#